data_AF-A0A392THR7-F1
#
_entry.id   AF-A0A392THR7-F1
#
_cell.length_a   1.000
_cell.length_b   1.000
_cell.length_c   1.000
_cell.angle_alpha   90.00
_cell.angle_beta   90.00
_cell.angle_gamma   90.00
#
_symmetry.space_group_name_H-M   'P 1'
#
loop_
_entity.id
_entity.type
_entity.pdbx_description
1 polymer ?
#
loop_
_entity_poly.entity_id
_entity_poly.type
_entity_poly.pdbx_seq_one_letter_code
_entity_poly.pdbx_strand_id
1 'polypeptide(L)' 'MDLWKKFARFGRVGEVYIPSKLDKRGNKFGFVKFKEVKNIVELCVQLQEIWCGNFKLRVNVA' A
#
# COMPACT_ATOMS: atom_id res chain seq x y z
N MET A 1 3.81 -2.42 -13.81
CA MET A 1 4.38 -2.81 -12.50
C MET A 1 3.29 -3.54 -11.72
N ASP A 2 3.50 -4.80 -11.37
CA ASP A 2 2.54 -5.58 -10.59
C ASP A 2 2.57 -5.14 -9.11
N LEU A 3 1.77 -4.12 -8.77
CA LEU A 3 1.66 -3.60 -7.41
C LEU A 3 1.26 -4.72 -6.43
N TRP A 4 0.41 -5.63 -6.89
CA TRP A 4 0.04 -6.85 -6.18
C TRP A 4 1.25 -7.69 -5.75
N LYS A 5 2.16 -8.00 -6.67
CA LYS A 5 3.37 -8.79 -6.37
C LYS A 5 4.29 -8.07 -5.38
N LYS A 6 4.34 -6.73 -5.45
CA LYS A 6 5.09 -5.94 -4.47
C LYS A 6 4.49 -6.08 -3.07
N PHE A 7 3.18 -6.00 -2.93
CA PHE A 7 2.52 -6.09 -1.62
C PHE A 7 2.40 -7.52 -1.08
N ALA A 8 2.32 -8.52 -1.94
CA ALA A 8 2.22 -9.93 -1.56
C ALA A 8 3.40 -10.44 -0.74
N ARG A 9 4.57 -9.77 -0.80
CA ARG A 9 5.74 -10.12 0.04
C ARG A 9 5.55 -9.81 1.53
N PHE A 10 4.63 -8.90 1.86
CA PHE A 10 4.40 -8.44 3.23
C PHE A 10 3.22 -9.15 3.89
N GLY A 11 2.47 -9.97 3.14
CA GLY A 11 1.34 -10.70 3.65
C GLY A 11 0.34 -11.08 2.57
N ARG A 12 -0.79 -11.66 3.00
CA ARG A 12 -1.84 -12.11 2.08
C ARG A 12 -2.66 -10.93 1.59
N VAL A 13 -2.38 -10.48 0.36
CA VAL A 13 -3.16 -9.42 -0.29
C VAL A 13 -4.52 -9.96 -0.71
N GLY A 14 -5.58 -9.29 -0.29
CA GLY A 14 -6.96 -9.58 -0.67
C GLY A 14 -7.42 -8.75 -1.86
N GLU A 15 -7.13 -7.44 -1.84
CA GLU A 15 -7.55 -6.52 -2.90
C GLU A 15 -6.55 -5.35 -3.01
N VAL A 16 -6.38 -4.85 -4.23
CA VAL A 16 -5.62 -3.62 -4.50
C VAL A 16 -6.50 -2.72 -5.37
N TYR A 17 -6.76 -1.52 -4.89
CA TYR A 17 -7.60 -0.54 -5.58
C TYR A 17 -6.86 0.78 -5.73
N ILE A 18 -6.69 1.24 -6.98
CA ILE A 18 -6.06 2.53 -7.28
C ILE A 18 -7.10 3.38 -8.02
N PRO A 19 -7.75 4.34 -7.33
CA PRO A 19 -8.68 5.22 -7.99
C PRO A 19 -7.97 6.12 -9.00
N SER A 20 -8.66 6.47 -10.10
CA SER A 20 -8.13 7.38 -11.12
C SER A 20 -8.04 8.84 -10.65
N LYS A 21 -8.75 9.19 -9.57
CA LYS A 21 -8.74 10.54 -8.98
C LYS A 21 -7.52 10.76 -8.09
N LEU A 22 -7.18 12.03 -7.89
CA LEU A 22 -6.12 12.46 -6.97
C LEU A 22 -6.68 12.78 -5.59
N ASP A 23 -5.83 12.78 -4.57
CA ASP A 23 -6.19 13.28 -3.24
C ASP A 23 -6.40 14.81 -3.26
N LYS A 24 -6.85 15.38 -2.13
CA LYS A 24 -7.05 16.84 -2.01
C LYS A 24 -5.77 17.67 -2.24
N ARG A 25 -4.59 17.04 -2.19
CA ARG A 25 -3.27 17.66 -2.36
C ARG A 25 -2.67 17.37 -3.74
N GLY A 26 -3.41 16.73 -4.65
CA GLY A 26 -2.96 16.39 -6.01
C GLY A 26 -2.08 15.13 -6.11
N ASN A 27 -2.00 14.31 -5.06
CA ASN A 27 -1.20 13.09 -5.07
C ASN A 27 -2.01 11.87 -5.53
N LYS A 28 -1.34 10.95 -6.23
CA LYS A 28 -1.88 9.60 -6.48
C LYS A 28 -1.92 8.83 -5.17
N PHE A 29 -3.02 8.12 -4.93
CA PHE A 29 -3.20 7.26 -3.77
C PHE A 29 -3.88 5.96 -4.18
N GLY A 30 -3.83 4.97 -3.30
CA GLY A 30 -4.49 3.69 -3.49
C GLY A 30 -4.71 3.00 -2.16
N PHE A 31 -5.50 1.94 -2.20
CA PHE A 31 -5.85 1.12 -1.05
C PHE A 31 -5.39 -0.31 -1.32
N VAL A 32 -4.87 -0.94 -0.28
CA VAL A 32 -4.53 -2.36 -0.30
C VAL A 32 -5.16 -3.01 0.93
N LYS A 33 -5.95 -4.06 0.68
CA LYS A 33 -6.58 -4.84 1.73
C LYS A 33 -5.75 -6.09 1.98
N PHE A 34 -5.24 -6.25 3.19
CA PHE A 34 -4.57 -7.47 3.63
C PHE A 34 -5.54 -8.37 4.41
N LYS A 35 -5.37 -9.68 4.26
CA LYS A 35 -6.08 -10.70 5.03
C LYS A 35 -5.17 -11.22 6.13
N GLU A 36 -5.77 -11.61 7.26
CA GLU A 36 -5.08 -12.32 8.36
C GLU A 36 -3.87 -11.54 8.93
N VAL A 37 -3.98 -10.21 9.03
CA VAL A 37 -2.92 -9.35 9.55
C VAL A 37 -2.78 -9.58 11.06
N LYS A 38 -1.66 -10.17 11.48
CA LYS A 38 -1.35 -10.40 12.89
C LYS A 38 -0.95 -9.12 13.63
N ASN A 39 -0.16 -8.27 12.96
CA ASN A 39 0.32 -7.01 13.52
C ASN A 39 0.26 -5.89 12.47
N ILE A 40 -0.70 -4.99 12.62
CA ILE A 40 -0.93 -3.91 11.66
C ILE A 40 0.17 -2.84 11.72
N VAL A 41 0.77 -2.62 12.88
CA VAL A 41 1.82 -1.61 13.07
C VAL A 41 3.09 -2.03 12.33
N GLU A 42 3.51 -3.28 12.49
CA GLU A 42 4.66 -3.83 11.77
C GLU A 42 4.42 -3.81 10.25
N LEU A 43 3.23 -4.22 9.81
CA LEU A 43 2.86 -4.18 8.40
C LEU A 43 2.91 -2.73 7.85
N CYS A 44 2.40 -1.75 8.58
CA CYS A 44 2.50 -0.34 8.17
C CYS A 44 3.95 0.12 8.03
N VAL A 45 4.83 -0.24 8.98
CA VAL A 45 6.26 0.11 8.90
C VAL A 45 6.90 -0.50 7.67
N GLN A 46 6.70 -1.80 7.44
CA GLN A 46 7.26 -2.53 6.29
C GLN A 46 6.76 -1.96 4.95
N LEU A 47 5.47 -1.63 4.85
CA LEU A 47 4.88 -1.08 3.63
C LEU A 47 5.42 0.33 3.30
N GLN A 48 5.75 1.13 4.30
CA GLN A 48 6.36 2.45 4.09
C GLN A 48 7.79 2.36 3.55
N GLU A 49 8.48 1.22 3.64
CA GLU A 49 9.82 1.03 3.07
C GLU A 49 9.80 0.81 1.55
N ILE A 50 8.62 0.60 0.96
CA ILE A 50 8.50 0.38 -0.48
C ILE A 50 8.73 1.69 -1.24
N TRP A 51 9.65 1.63 -2.21
CA TRP A 51 9.86 2.68 -3.20
C TRP A 51 9.11 2.37 -4.50
N CYS A 52 8.40 3.39 -4.99
CA CYS A 52 7.70 3.40 -6.26
C CYS A 52 8.35 4.44 -7.18
N GLY A 53 9.41 4.04 -7.87
CA GLY A 53 10.26 4.97 -8.62
C GLY A 53 10.99 5.88 -7.63
N ASN A 54 10.81 7.20 -7.78
CA ASN A 54 11.45 8.20 -6.92
C ASN A 54 10.62 8.57 -5.69
N PHE A 55 9.47 7.93 -5.49
CA PHE A 55 8.55 8.23 -4.39
C PHE A 55 8.54 7.11 -3.36
N LYS A 56 8.64 7.47 -2.09
CA LYS A 56 8.42 6.56 -0.96
C LYS A 56 6.93 6.52 -0.62
N LEU A 57 6.39 5.33 -0.39
CA LEU A 57 4.99 5.20 0.00
C LEU A 57 4.75 5.76 1.40
N ARG A 58 3.68 6.55 1.53
CA ARG A 58 3.10 6.93 2.83
C ARG A 58 1.89 6.03 3.06
N VAL A 59 1.86 5.36 4.21
CA VAL A 59 0.81 4.38 4.52
C VAL A 59 0.07 4.83 5.76
N ASN A 60 -1.25 4.73 5.73
CA ASN A 60 -2.11 4.91 6.88
C ASN A 60 -3.15 3.80 6.87
N VAL A 61 -3.66 3.46 8.06
CA VAL A 61 -4.85 2.62 8.19
C VAL A 61 -6.06 3.46 7.75
N ALA A 62 -6.98 2.85 7.00
CA ALA A 62 -8.16 3.47 6.41
C ALA A 62 -9.45 2.85 6.95
#